data_AF-A0A2H9L2Y3-F1
#
_entry.id   AF-A0A2H9L2Y3-F1
#
_cell.length_a   1.000
_cell.length_b   1.000
_cell.length_c   1.000
_cell.angle_alpha   90.00
_cell.angle_beta   90.00
_cell.angle_gamma   90.00
#
_symmetry.space_group_name_H-M   'P 1'
#
loop_
_entity.id
_entity.type
_entity.pdbx_description
1 polymer ?
#
loop_
_entity_poly.entity_id
_entity_poly.type
_entity_poly.pdbx_seq_one_letter_code
_entity_poly.pdbx_strand_id
1 'polypeptide(L)'
;MSRQCLSCKGRLWCGLPSCPLLEKLRFEAPIARKALTSVFGPSPPNAFVGWQGYPSVSVGPLVAIEEGMDARLYDAPSEWYGLPYADIIRFRSSLARGLHRQRVTEQSAVLGEIQAAVMSVKPVDVEARFSKPL
;
A
#
# COMPACT_ATOMS: atom_id res chain seq x y z
N MET A 1 -10.54 -1.10 15.19
CA MET A 1 -9.62 -0.31 16.05
C MET A 1 -9.89 -0.73 17.49
N SER A 2 -8.88 -1.19 18.25
CA SER A 2 -9.11 -1.68 19.61
C SER A 2 -9.61 -0.55 20.51
N ARG A 3 -10.46 -0.86 21.52
CA ARG A 3 -10.96 0.15 22.48
C ARG A 3 -9.82 0.93 23.15
N GLN A 4 -8.67 0.28 23.33
CA GLN A 4 -7.49 0.89 23.95
C GLN A 4 -6.86 2.00 23.10
N CYS A 5 -6.83 1.87 21.76
CA CYS A 5 -6.30 2.94 20.89
C CYS A 5 -7.11 4.24 21.00
N LEU A 6 -8.44 4.14 21.16
CA LEU A 6 -9.33 5.31 21.28
C LEU A 6 -9.09 6.11 22.57
N SER A 7 -8.74 5.43 23.66
CA SER A 7 -8.37 6.06 24.93
C SER A 7 -6.93 6.58 24.90
N CYS A 8 -6.01 5.76 24.38
CA CYS A 8 -4.59 6.07 24.31
C CYS A 8 -4.29 7.30 23.43
N LYS A 9 -4.93 7.43 22.26
CA LYS A 9 -4.73 8.54 21.30
C LYS A 9 -3.26 8.87 21.01
N GLY A 10 -2.40 7.86 20.97
CA GLY A 10 -0.96 8.02 20.72
C GLY A 10 -0.11 8.46 21.93
N ARG A 11 -0.68 8.50 23.14
CA ARG A 11 0.04 8.80 24.40
C ARG A 11 0.80 7.60 24.98
N LEU A 12 0.88 6.50 24.24
CA LEU A 12 1.60 5.26 24.59
C LEU A 12 1.12 4.54 25.87
N TRP A 13 -0.10 4.79 26.33
CA TRP A 13 -0.75 4.04 27.42
C TRP A 13 -0.97 2.54 27.12
N CYS A 14 -0.72 2.10 25.89
CA CYS A 14 -0.70 0.69 25.51
C CYS A 14 0.66 0.00 25.76
N GLY A 15 1.67 0.71 26.26
CA GLY A 15 2.99 0.15 26.59
C GLY A 15 3.91 -0.07 25.39
N LEU A 16 3.50 0.35 24.18
CA LEU A 16 4.37 0.30 23.00
C LEU A 16 5.42 1.41 23.04
N PRO A 17 6.63 1.18 22.49
CA PRO A 17 7.69 2.20 22.44
C PRO A 17 7.33 3.37 21.52
N SER A 18 6.50 3.12 20.50
CA SER A 18 5.96 4.13 19.60
C SER A 18 4.54 3.76 19.15
N CYS A 19 3.78 4.76 18.67
CA CYS A 19 2.42 4.54 18.21
C CYS A 19 2.41 4.24 16.70
N PRO A 20 2.04 3.02 16.27
CA PRO A 20 2.10 2.63 14.85
C PRO A 20 1.19 3.47 13.96
N LEU A 21 0.06 3.92 14.50
CA LEU A 21 -0.91 4.75 13.80
C LEU A 21 -0.36 6.16 13.53
N LEU A 22 0.38 6.72 14.49
CA LEU A 22 1.00 8.03 14.32
C LEU A 22 2.21 7.96 13.40
N GLU A 23 3.01 6.90 13.47
CA GLU A 23 4.12 6.69 12.53
C GLU A 23 3.61 6.58 11.10
N LYS A 24 2.61 5.73 10.85
CA LYS A 24 1.94 5.63 9.56
C LYS A 24 1.47 6.99 9.05
N LEU A 25 0.76 7.75 9.89
CA LEU A 25 0.25 9.08 9.51
C LEU A 25 1.38 10.06 9.17
N ARG A 26 2.52 10.01 9.89
CA ARG A 26 3.68 10.85 9.59
C ARG A 26 4.26 10.57 8.21
N PHE A 27 4.23 9.32 7.75
CA PHE A 27 4.65 8.95 6.40
C PHE A 27 3.61 9.31 5.33
N GLU A 28 2.32 9.04 5.58
CA GLU A 28 1.26 9.28 4.58
C GLU A 28 0.90 10.77 4.43
N ALA A 29 0.99 11.58 5.50
CA ALA A 29 0.53 12.98 5.46
C ALA A 29 1.27 13.87 4.44
N PRO A 30 2.61 13.81 4.29
CA PRO A 30 3.32 14.53 3.24
C PRO A 30 2.88 14.12 1.83
N ILE A 31 2.58 12.83 1.62
CA ILE A 31 2.14 12.29 0.33
C ILE A 31 0.73 12.81 0.01
N ALA A 32 -0.20 12.69 0.95
CA ALA A 32 -1.57 13.17 0.80
C ALA A 32 -1.63 14.70 0.54
N ARG A 33 -0.72 15.47 1.17
CA ARG A 33 -0.63 16.93 0.93
C ARG A 33 -0.21 17.29 -0.50
N LYS A 34 0.50 16.41 -1.20
CA LYS A 34 0.88 16.65 -2.62
C LYS A 34 -0.30 16.47 -3.57
N ALA A 35 -1.43 15.92 -3.10
CA ALA A 35 -2.64 15.70 -3.89
C ALA A 35 -2.33 15.02 -5.24
N LEU A 36 -1.51 13.97 -5.22
CA LEU A 36 -1.05 13.28 -6.41
C LEU A 36 -2.23 12.65 -7.17
N THR A 37 -2.40 13.05 -8.43
CA THR A 37 -3.40 12.48 -9.36
C THR A 37 -2.80 11.42 -10.27
N SER A 38 -1.47 11.31 -10.29
CA SER A 38 -0.74 10.24 -10.96
C SER A 38 0.49 9.85 -10.15
N VAL A 39 0.89 8.59 -10.26
CA VAL A 39 2.11 8.04 -9.67
C VAL A 39 2.77 7.17 -10.72
N PHE A 40 4.07 7.35 -10.90
CA PHE A 40 4.92 6.47 -11.69
C PHE A 40 5.97 5.87 -10.78
N GLY A 41 6.16 4.56 -10.85
CA GLY A 41 7.18 3.89 -10.09
C GLY A 41 7.10 2.37 -10.17
N PRO A 42 8.08 1.68 -9.56
CA PRO A 42 8.10 0.23 -9.53
C PRO A 42 6.97 -0.31 -8.67
N SER A 43 6.22 -1.26 -9.22
CA SER A 43 5.24 -2.07 -8.50
C SER A 43 5.87 -3.41 -8.14
N PRO A 44 6.00 -3.78 -6.85
CA PRO A 44 6.38 -5.15 -6.48
C PRO A 44 5.37 -6.17 -7.06
N PRO A 45 5.77 -7.44 -7.17
CA PRO A 45 4.95 -8.50 -7.75
C PRO A 45 3.81 -8.94 -6.80
N ASN A 46 2.90 -8.01 -6.51
CA ASN A 46 1.72 -8.22 -5.69
C ASN A 46 0.62 -7.21 -6.04
N ALA A 47 -0.62 -7.54 -5.70
CA ALA A 47 -1.78 -6.69 -5.92
C ALA A 47 -2.59 -6.53 -4.64
N PHE A 48 -3.18 -5.35 -4.48
CA PHE A 48 -4.19 -5.14 -3.46
C PHE A 48 -5.50 -5.79 -3.88
N VAL A 49 -6.13 -6.53 -2.97
CA VAL A 49 -7.50 -7.04 -3.10
C VAL A 49 -8.31 -6.61 -1.89
N GLY A 50 -9.36 -5.82 -2.13
CA GLY A 50 -10.26 -5.32 -1.10
C GLY A 50 -11.27 -6.36 -0.63
N TRP A 51 -11.62 -6.33 0.65
CA TRP A 51 -12.59 -7.25 1.26
C TRP A 51 -14.05 -6.79 1.11
N GLN A 52 -14.28 -5.50 0.83
CA GLN A 52 -15.62 -4.92 0.74
C GLN A 52 -16.22 -5.05 -0.66
N GLY A 53 -17.52 -5.27 -0.73
CA GLY A 53 -18.29 -5.16 -1.97
C GLY A 53 -18.41 -6.43 -2.81
N TYR A 54 -18.03 -7.59 -2.27
CA TYR A 54 -18.18 -8.89 -2.96
C TYR A 54 -19.60 -9.07 -3.57
N PRO A 55 -19.73 -9.53 -4.82
CA PRO A 55 -18.68 -10.07 -5.70
C PRO A 55 -17.90 -9.03 -6.52
N SER A 56 -18.16 -7.73 -6.35
CA SER A 56 -17.45 -6.64 -7.04
C SER A 56 -16.46 -5.96 -6.10
N VAL A 57 -15.21 -6.43 -6.08
CA VAL A 57 -14.18 -5.97 -5.14
C VAL A 57 -13.28 -4.92 -5.76
N SER A 58 -12.55 -4.18 -4.92
CA SER A 58 -11.48 -3.30 -5.39
C SER A 58 -10.20 -4.11 -5.59
N VAL A 59 -9.55 -3.95 -6.75
CA VAL A 59 -8.26 -4.56 -7.09
C VAL A 59 -7.35 -3.51 -7.72
N GLY A 60 -6.04 -3.64 -7.54
CA GLY A 60 -5.08 -2.78 -8.22
C GLY A 60 -3.63 -3.07 -7.86
N PRO A 61 -2.67 -2.56 -8.65
CA PRO A 61 -1.26 -2.69 -8.34
C PRO A 61 -0.90 -1.84 -7.12
N LEU A 62 0.26 -2.14 -6.54
CA LEU A 62 0.86 -1.37 -5.47
C LEU A 62 2.04 -0.61 -6.06
N VAL A 63 1.98 0.71 -6.16
CA VAL A 63 3.04 1.49 -6.83
C VAL A 63 3.90 2.19 -5.78
N ALA A 64 5.22 2.00 -5.84
CA ALA A 64 6.17 2.73 -4.99
C ALA A 64 6.08 4.24 -5.23
N ILE A 65 5.89 5.01 -4.16
CA ILE A 65 5.89 6.48 -4.18
C ILE A 65 7.27 7.02 -3.77
N GLU A 66 7.99 6.26 -2.94
CA GLU A 66 9.30 6.64 -2.44
C GLU A 66 10.41 6.08 -3.34
N GLU A 67 11.27 6.96 -3.84
CA GLU A 67 12.44 6.64 -4.65
C GLU A 67 13.65 6.22 -3.78
N GLY A 68 14.57 5.46 -4.36
CA GLY A 68 15.90 5.21 -3.78
C GLY A 68 16.06 3.95 -2.94
N MET A 69 15.02 3.13 -2.76
CA MET A 69 15.12 1.78 -2.18
C MET A 69 14.68 0.71 -3.17
N ASP A 70 15.10 -0.53 -2.91
CA ASP A 70 14.65 -1.70 -3.68
C ASP A 70 13.15 -1.94 -3.41
N ALA A 71 12.32 -1.70 -4.43
CA ALA A 71 10.87 -1.83 -4.33
C ALA A 71 10.41 -3.25 -3.93
N ARG A 72 11.25 -4.28 -4.10
CA ARG A 72 10.98 -5.63 -3.57
C ARG A 72 10.75 -5.63 -2.06
N LEU A 73 11.53 -4.84 -1.33
CA LEU A 73 11.44 -4.77 0.13
C LEU A 73 10.11 -4.17 0.61
N TYR A 74 9.42 -3.38 -0.22
CA TYR A 74 8.14 -2.78 0.15
C TYR A 74 7.02 -3.81 0.35
N ASP A 75 7.20 -5.02 -0.19
CA ASP A 75 6.18 -6.07 -0.15
C ASP A 75 6.78 -7.48 -0.09
N ALA A 76 7.88 -7.65 0.66
CA ALA A 76 8.52 -8.94 0.93
C ALA A 76 8.48 -9.31 2.43
N PRO A 77 7.34 -9.77 2.97
CA PRO A 77 7.21 -10.11 4.40
C PRO A 77 8.23 -11.12 4.92
N SER A 78 8.69 -12.05 4.07
CA SER A 78 9.74 -13.02 4.40
C SER A 78 11.08 -12.36 4.73
N GLU A 79 11.35 -11.19 4.16
CA GLU A 79 12.60 -10.43 4.35
C GLU A 79 12.50 -9.42 5.49
N TRP A 80 11.32 -9.22 6.08
CA TRP A 80 11.12 -8.22 7.15
C TRP A 80 11.52 -8.71 8.53
N TYR A 81 11.77 -10.01 8.70
CA TYR A 81 12.14 -10.55 10.00
C TYR A 81 13.43 -9.93 10.52
N GLY A 82 13.40 -9.43 11.77
CA GLY A 82 14.54 -8.74 12.40
C GLY A 82 14.65 -7.25 12.07
N LEU A 83 13.84 -6.72 11.13
CA LEU A 83 13.81 -5.28 10.86
C LEU A 83 13.04 -4.51 11.95
N PRO A 84 13.41 -3.25 12.20
CA PRO A 84 12.61 -2.35 13.04
C PRO A 84 11.17 -2.25 12.54
N TYR A 85 10.21 -2.30 13.46
CA TYR A 85 8.79 -2.20 13.11
C TYR A 85 8.44 -0.90 12.38
N ALA A 86 9.14 0.19 12.67
CA ALA A 86 9.01 1.47 11.98
C ALA A 86 9.34 1.36 10.48
N ASP A 87 10.32 0.53 10.10
CA ASP A 87 10.68 0.31 8.70
C ASP A 87 9.57 -0.45 7.96
N ILE A 88 8.98 -1.45 8.60
CA ILE A 88 7.81 -2.17 8.07
C ILE A 88 6.65 -1.19 7.83
N ILE A 89 6.39 -0.29 8.78
CA ILE A 89 5.36 0.76 8.62
C ILE A 89 5.70 1.66 7.43
N ARG A 90 6.96 2.10 7.29
CA ARG A 90 7.41 2.92 6.17
C ARG A 90 7.19 2.20 4.84
N PHE A 91 7.71 0.99 4.68
CA PHE A 91 7.55 0.14 3.48
C PHE A 91 6.09 0.03 3.03
N ARG A 92 5.19 -0.27 3.96
CA ARG A 92 3.76 -0.41 3.69
C ARG A 92 3.06 0.92 3.38
N SER A 93 3.56 2.02 3.93
CA SER A 93 3.00 3.37 3.76
C SER A 93 3.52 4.04 2.49
N SER A 94 4.67 3.63 1.97
CA SER A 94 5.28 4.13 0.73
C SER A 94 4.67 3.54 -0.56
N LEU A 95 3.61 2.71 -0.44
CA LEU A 95 2.93 2.09 -1.58
C LEU A 95 1.55 2.73 -1.84
N ALA A 96 1.41 3.37 -3.00
CA ALA A 96 0.13 3.81 -3.54
C ALA A 96 -0.71 2.60 -3.96
N ARG A 97 -1.97 2.58 -3.55
CA ARG A 97 -2.91 1.51 -3.90
C ARG A 97 -3.78 1.93 -5.07
N GLY A 98 -3.68 1.23 -6.20
CA GLY A 98 -4.69 1.32 -7.24
C GLY A 98 -6.03 0.74 -6.75
N LEU A 99 -7.13 1.44 -7.04
CA LEU A 99 -8.48 1.01 -6.66
C LEU A 99 -9.39 0.95 -7.89
N HIS A 100 -9.37 -0.19 -8.59
CA HIS A 100 -10.28 -0.50 -9.68
C HIS A 100 -11.37 -1.46 -9.21
N ARG A 101 -12.64 -1.17 -9.51
CA ARG A 101 -13.76 -2.07 -9.16
C ARG A 101 -13.86 -3.18 -10.21
N GLN A 102 -13.65 -4.43 -9.79
CA GLN A 102 -13.67 -5.61 -10.63
C GLN A 102 -14.63 -6.66 -10.05
N ARG A 103 -15.51 -7.23 -10.89
CA ARG A 103 -16.29 -8.41 -10.49
C ARG A 103 -15.39 -9.65 -10.60
N VAL A 104 -15.41 -10.50 -9.57
CA VAL A 104 -14.51 -11.68 -9.48
C VAL A 104 -14.70 -12.70 -10.60
N THR A 105 -15.87 -12.70 -11.27
CA THR A 105 -16.20 -13.62 -12.36
C THR A 105 -15.89 -13.07 -13.75
N GLU A 106 -15.54 -11.79 -13.86
CA GLU A 106 -15.36 -11.11 -15.14
C GLU A 106 -13.87 -10.91 -15.44
N GLN A 107 -13.52 -10.93 -16.72
CA GLN A 107 -12.21 -10.50 -17.18
C GLN A 107 -12.29 -9.06 -17.71
N SER A 108 -11.21 -8.31 -17.52
CA SER A 108 -11.04 -6.97 -18.06
C SER A 108 -9.59 -6.76 -18.48
N ALA A 109 -9.36 -5.81 -19.41
CA ALA A 109 -7.99 -5.48 -19.83
C ALA A 109 -7.13 -5.03 -18.63
N VAL A 110 -7.71 -4.22 -17.74
CA VAL A 110 -7.06 -3.75 -16.51
C VAL A 110 -6.69 -4.93 -15.60
N LEU A 111 -7.56 -5.92 -15.43
CA LEU A 111 -7.23 -7.11 -14.65
C LEU A 111 -6.07 -7.89 -15.28
N GLY A 112 -6.03 -7.99 -16.62
CA GLY A 112 -4.92 -8.62 -17.34
C GLY A 112 -3.58 -7.92 -17.12
N GLU A 113 -3.56 -6.58 -17.15
CA GLU A 113 -2.37 -5.78 -16.85
C GLU A 113 -1.90 -5.98 -15.40
N ILE A 114 -2.83 -5.99 -14.44
CA ILE A 114 -2.52 -6.26 -13.03
C ILE A 114 -1.93 -7.67 -12.87
N GLN A 115 -2.53 -8.67 -13.51
CA GLN A 115 -2.03 -10.04 -13.47
C GLN A 115 -0.62 -10.14 -14.06
N ALA A 116 -0.36 -9.48 -15.19
CA ALA A 116 0.98 -9.46 -15.80
C ALA A 116 2.03 -8.83 -14.86
N ALA A 117 1.69 -7.74 -14.17
CA ALA A 117 2.58 -7.12 -13.19
C ALA A 117 2.85 -8.04 -11.99
N VAL A 118 1.82 -8.72 -11.46
CA VAL A 118 1.94 -9.64 -10.32
C VAL A 118 2.72 -10.91 -10.67
N MET A 119 2.58 -11.42 -11.89
CA MET A 119 3.31 -12.62 -12.35
C MET A 119 4.79 -12.36 -12.63
N SER A 120 5.25 -11.11 -12.55
CA SER A 120 6.66 -10.77 -12.72
C SER A 120 7.51 -11.29 -11.55
N VAL A 121 8.76 -11.66 -11.82
CA VAL A 121 9.74 -12.00 -10.78
C VAL A 121 10.34 -10.75 -10.14
N LYS A 122 10.40 -9.64 -10.89
CA LYS A 122 11.00 -8.38 -10.46
C LYS A 122 9.94 -7.27 -10.46
N PRO A 123 10.09 -6.22 -9.64
CA PRO A 123 9.23 -5.06 -9.73
C PRO A 123 9.19 -4.51 -11.15
N VAL A 124 8.00 -4.16 -11.62
CA VAL A 124 7.78 -3.59 -12.96
C VAL A 124 7.33 -2.15 -12.82
N ASP A 125 7.79 -1.27 -13.70
CA ASP A 125 7.36 0.13 -13.67
C ASP A 125 5.91 0.26 -14.13
N VAL A 126 5.11 0.95 -13.32
CA VAL A 126 3.67 1.16 -13.54
C VAL A 126 3.38 2.65 -13.43
N GLU A 127 2.62 3.17 -14.40
CA GLU A 127 1.97 4.47 -14.30
C GLU A 127 0.52 4.25 -13.85
N ALA A 128 0.14 4.84 -12.71
CA ALA A 128 -1.22 4.82 -12.21
C ALA A 128 -1.81 6.24 -12.23
N ARG A 129 -3.05 6.36 -12.73
CA ARG A 129 -3.82 7.61 -12.72
C ARG A 129 -5.04 7.45 -11.83
N PHE A 130 -5.25 8.42 -10.94
CA PHE A 130 -6.29 8.37 -9.93
C PHE A 130 -7.40 9.37 -10.26
N SER A 131 -8.65 8.92 -10.14
CA SER A 131 -9.83 9.79 -10.30
C SER A 131 -10.00 10.79 -9.16
N LYS A 132 -9.35 10.52 -8.02
CA LYS A 132 -9.26 11.39 -6.85
C LYS A 132 -7.80 11.44 -6.39
N PRO A 133 -7.35 12.56 -5.83
CA PRO A 133 -6.02 12.64 -5.23
C PRO A 133 -5.80 11.53 -4.19
N LEU A 134 -4.59 10.96 -4.17
CA LEU A 134 -4.10 10.02 -3.16
C LEU A 134 -4.12 10.62 -1.75
#